data_AF-A0A813IPS0-F1
#
_entry.id   AF-A0A813IPS0-F1
#
_cell.length_a   1.000
_cell.length_b   1.000
_cell.length_c   1.000
_cell.angle_alpha   90.00
_cell.angle_beta   90.00
_cell.angle_gamma   90.00
#
_symmetry.space_group_name_H-M   'P 1'
#
loop_
_entity.id
_entity.type
_entity.pdbx_description
1 polymer ?
#
loop_
_entity_poly.entity_id
_entity_poly.type
_entity_poly.pdbx_seq_one_letter_code
_entity_poly.pdbx_strand_id
1 'polypeptide(L)'
;VLQPSTDGVASASRSSVGATALAVVAAANLLRAARLGPCRPLAPRGAVICRSRATSEEVLARAAAAKAAASNCVSFSEGELDKAIASMQNLADKHSLDWKKLRELLGASAHLPHKDWARTERASQALATEFLSPGSPGFGSIFQRVLRDGCWEPAAEAALRRSSSAKPWVVLVTGVNGIRKTSSMYQAWFKDVLLEELSTRYPAGEWSRDELPDGTDSFYRQLDYIIATVANQDFRSLYELDDVSLYAELKDSIFTRFRTVAEIWGVALVKAAQQKGMNVMIETSGRDIAMFRYVDHLFPGDEYRKLVLNFGINDLGFAERSVDARMLQEMQKGREALKQSAENPRALIDANAGGPYGSGVLKKVQAESEQVWDSIVQGSADVGKSWYLASLRVNAREDAPWTVCAAGCGDGVCKCFEFAPQN
;
A
#
# COMPACT_ATOMS: atom_id res chain seq x y z
N VAL A 1 -2.23 45.94 10.44
CA VAL A 1 -2.33 47.39 10.72
C VAL A 1 -1.72 48.08 9.50
N LEU A 2 -2.41 48.74 8.57
CA LEU A 2 -3.78 49.20 8.41
C LEU A 2 -4.19 48.96 6.94
N GLN A 3 -5.48 48.73 6.76
CA GLN A 3 -6.19 48.62 5.50
C GLN A 3 -6.73 50.02 5.05
N PRO A 4 -7.54 50.16 3.98
CA PRO A 4 -7.45 51.23 2.98
C PRO A 4 -8.65 52.20 3.01
N SER A 5 -8.68 53.19 2.11
CA SER A 5 -9.89 53.92 1.65
C SER A 5 -9.48 54.80 0.45
N THR A 6 -10.29 55.29 -0.49
CA THR A 6 -11.71 55.15 -0.88
C THR A 6 -11.91 56.04 -2.14
N ASP A 7 -12.88 55.65 -2.96
CA ASP A 7 -13.82 56.50 -3.72
C ASP A 7 -13.38 57.40 -4.89
N GLY A 8 -14.15 57.28 -5.98
CA GLY A 8 -14.20 58.21 -7.10
C GLY A 8 -15.36 57.87 -8.04
N VAL A 9 -16.52 58.49 -7.77
CA VAL A 9 -17.83 58.28 -8.41
C VAL A 9 -18.00 59.10 -9.72
N ALA A 10 -18.66 58.45 -10.70
CA ALA A 10 -19.55 58.90 -11.79
C ALA A 10 -19.44 60.30 -12.44
N SER A 11 -19.54 60.35 -13.77
CA SER A 11 -20.74 60.90 -14.47
C SER A 11 -20.66 60.71 -16.00
N ALA A 12 -21.84 60.69 -16.61
CA ALA A 12 -22.12 60.29 -17.99
C ALA A 12 -22.08 61.45 -19.00
N SER A 13 -21.84 61.14 -20.27
CA SER A 13 -22.46 61.88 -21.38
C SER A 13 -22.67 60.97 -22.61
N ARG A 14 -23.84 61.13 -23.26
CA ARG A 14 -24.33 60.38 -24.42
C ARG A 14 -24.10 61.18 -25.71
N SER A 15 -23.79 60.48 -26.81
CA SER A 15 -24.24 60.74 -28.20
C SER A 15 -23.75 59.56 -29.06
N SER A 16 -24.58 58.68 -29.63
CA SER A 16 -25.49 58.77 -30.80
C SER A 16 -24.80 58.81 -32.17
N VAL A 17 -24.36 57.65 -32.68
CA VAL A 17 -24.25 57.26 -34.12
C VAL A 17 -24.16 55.73 -34.11
N GLY A 18 -24.75 54.89 -34.95
CA GLY A 18 -25.61 55.00 -36.12
C GLY A 18 -25.90 53.54 -36.55
N ALA A 19 -27.08 53.32 -37.12
CA ALA A 19 -27.62 51.99 -37.42
C ALA A 19 -27.01 51.39 -38.69
N THR A 20 -26.16 50.36 -38.59
CA THR A 20 -25.83 49.44 -39.72
C THR A 20 -25.12 48.15 -39.27
N ALA A 21 -25.79 47.24 -38.56
CA ALA A 21 -25.19 45.92 -38.24
C ALA A 21 -26.19 44.80 -37.91
N LEU A 22 -27.39 44.81 -38.48
CA LEU A 22 -28.40 43.77 -38.26
C LEU A 22 -29.10 43.40 -39.58
N ALA A 23 -28.31 42.90 -40.54
CA ALA A 23 -28.85 42.31 -41.78
C ALA A 23 -27.99 41.18 -42.37
N VAL A 24 -26.83 40.84 -41.79
CA VAL A 24 -25.90 39.84 -42.37
C VAL A 24 -25.95 38.47 -41.66
N VAL A 25 -26.59 38.36 -40.49
CA VAL A 25 -26.60 37.10 -39.71
C VAL A 25 -27.82 36.19 -40.03
N ALA A 26 -28.86 36.70 -40.69
CA ALA A 26 -30.08 35.93 -40.98
C ALA A 26 -30.04 35.14 -42.31
N ALA A 27 -29.13 35.47 -43.24
CA ALA A 27 -29.05 34.80 -44.55
C ALA A 27 -28.14 33.55 -44.57
N ALA A 28 -27.31 33.33 -43.54
CA ALA A 28 -26.41 32.18 -43.47
C ALA A 28 -27.07 30.89 -42.95
N ASN A 29 -28.22 31.00 -42.27
CA ASN A 29 -28.89 29.84 -41.65
C ASN A 29 -29.97 29.18 -42.53
N LEU A 30 -30.35 29.80 -43.66
CA LEU A 30 -31.39 29.26 -44.56
C LEU A 30 -30.87 28.47 -45.77
N LEU A 31 -29.56 28.50 -46.05
CA LEU A 31 -28.94 27.77 -47.17
C LEU A 31 -28.32 26.42 -46.79
N ARG A 32 -28.44 25.98 -45.53
CA ARG A 32 -27.95 24.67 -45.06
C ARG A 32 -29.02 23.57 -44.99
N ALA A 33 -30.29 23.89 -45.31
CA ALA A 33 -31.43 22.98 -45.17
C ALA A 33 -31.86 22.27 -46.47
N ALA A 34 -31.18 22.48 -47.59
CA ALA A 34 -31.62 21.98 -48.90
C ALA A 34 -30.62 21.00 -49.56
N ARG A 35 -30.22 19.93 -48.85
CA ARG A 35 -29.67 18.70 -49.46
C ARG A 35 -29.96 17.50 -48.55
N LEU A 36 -31.20 17.01 -48.60
CA LEU A 36 -31.57 15.70 -48.05
C LEU A 36 -32.02 14.81 -49.21
N GLY A 37 -31.17 13.84 -49.57
CA GLY A 37 -31.53 12.70 -50.41
C GLY A 37 -32.32 11.66 -49.61
N PRO A 38 -32.83 10.60 -50.27
CA PRO A 38 -33.74 9.63 -49.66
C PRO A 38 -33.10 8.91 -48.47
N CYS A 39 -33.86 8.87 -47.37
CA CYS A 39 -33.50 8.27 -46.08
C CYS A 39 -33.08 6.80 -46.22
N ARG A 40 -31.81 6.52 -45.90
CA ARG A 40 -31.40 5.21 -45.37
C ARG A 40 -31.76 5.15 -43.88
N PRO A 41 -32.27 4.01 -43.36
CA PRO A 41 -32.56 3.88 -41.94
C PRO A 41 -31.26 4.03 -41.14
N LEU A 42 -31.27 4.99 -40.21
CA LEU A 42 -30.21 5.20 -39.23
C LEU A 42 -30.17 3.98 -38.29
N ALA A 43 -29.04 3.28 -38.28
CA ALA A 43 -28.75 2.29 -37.25
C ALA A 43 -28.77 2.97 -35.87
N PRO A 44 -29.33 2.32 -34.83
CA PRO A 44 -29.43 2.93 -33.50
C PRO A 44 -28.03 3.19 -32.94
N ARG A 45 -27.71 4.48 -32.79
CA ARG A 45 -26.56 4.94 -31.99
C ARG A 45 -26.89 4.72 -30.52
N GLY A 46 -26.00 4.00 -29.83
CA GLY A 46 -25.96 3.96 -28.38
C GLY A 46 -26.74 2.82 -27.74
N ALA A 47 -26.51 1.57 -28.17
CA ALA A 47 -26.62 0.49 -27.21
C ALA A 47 -25.54 0.72 -26.15
N VAL A 48 -25.94 1.25 -24.99
CA VAL A 48 -25.16 1.11 -23.77
C VAL A 48 -24.99 -0.39 -23.60
N ILE A 49 -23.81 -0.92 -23.90
CA ILE A 49 -23.46 -2.29 -23.58
C ILE A 49 -23.43 -2.32 -22.05
N CYS A 50 -24.59 -2.62 -21.44
CA CYS A 50 -24.65 -3.07 -20.07
C CYS A 50 -23.79 -4.32 -20.02
N ARG A 51 -22.52 -4.17 -19.63
CA ARG A 51 -21.72 -5.33 -19.25
C ARG A 51 -22.50 -6.05 -18.16
N SER A 52 -22.92 -7.27 -18.43
CA SER A 52 -23.53 -8.12 -17.41
C SER A 52 -22.53 -8.21 -16.26
N ARG A 53 -22.99 -7.98 -15.03
CA ARG A 53 -22.16 -8.25 -13.85
C ARG A 53 -21.70 -9.71 -13.92
N ALA A 54 -20.41 -9.94 -13.63
CA ALA A 54 -19.88 -11.29 -13.59
C ALA A 54 -20.66 -12.14 -12.58
N THR A 55 -20.92 -13.39 -12.91
CA THR A 55 -21.60 -14.31 -11.99
C THR A 55 -20.66 -14.69 -10.84
N SER A 56 -21.23 -15.12 -9.70
CA SER A 56 -20.42 -15.61 -8.57
C SER A 56 -19.48 -16.75 -8.99
N GLU A 57 -19.94 -17.64 -9.87
CA GLU A 57 -19.16 -18.75 -10.41
C GLU A 57 -17.99 -18.27 -11.27
N GLU A 58 -18.20 -17.27 -12.14
CA GLU A 58 -17.12 -16.67 -12.93
C GLU A 58 -16.05 -16.00 -12.06
N VAL A 59 -16.46 -15.31 -10.99
CA VAL A 59 -15.54 -14.67 -10.04
C VAL A 59 -14.69 -15.70 -9.33
N LEU A 60 -15.31 -16.78 -8.81
CA LEU A 60 -14.62 -17.87 -8.12
C LEU A 60 -13.69 -18.63 -9.08
N ALA A 61 -14.13 -18.92 -10.30
CA ALA A 61 -13.32 -19.58 -11.31
C ALA A 61 -12.08 -18.74 -11.66
N ARG A 62 -12.24 -17.43 -11.83
CA ARG A 62 -11.12 -16.50 -12.06
C ARG A 62 -10.16 -16.47 -10.87
N ALA A 63 -10.68 -16.42 -9.64
CA ALA A 63 -9.86 -16.42 -8.44
C ALA A 63 -9.04 -17.71 -8.32
N ALA A 64 -9.68 -18.86 -8.51
CA ALA A 64 -9.03 -20.17 -8.50
C ALA A 64 -7.96 -20.29 -9.59
N ALA A 65 -8.26 -19.84 -10.82
CA ALA A 65 -7.30 -19.86 -11.93
C ALA A 65 -6.06 -18.99 -11.64
N ALA A 66 -6.26 -17.79 -11.09
CA ALA A 66 -5.14 -16.90 -10.73
C ALA A 66 -4.26 -17.50 -9.62
N LYS A 67 -4.86 -18.11 -8.58
CA LYS A 67 -4.12 -18.81 -7.52
C LYS A 67 -3.37 -20.02 -8.05
N ALA A 68 -4.01 -20.84 -8.90
CA ALA A 68 -3.38 -22.00 -9.52
C ALA A 68 -2.21 -21.59 -10.44
N ALA A 69 -2.38 -20.53 -11.24
CA ALA A 69 -1.33 -19.99 -12.09
C ALA A 69 -0.13 -19.52 -11.27
N ALA A 70 -0.35 -18.83 -10.14
CA ALA A 70 0.72 -18.42 -9.25
C ALA A 70 1.45 -19.62 -8.60
N SER A 71 0.71 -20.59 -8.06
CA SER A 71 1.29 -21.79 -7.45
C SER A 71 2.10 -22.64 -8.43
N ASN A 72 1.65 -22.74 -9.67
CA ASN A 72 2.33 -23.48 -10.74
C ASN A 72 3.36 -22.65 -11.49
N CYS A 73 3.66 -21.42 -11.04
CA CYS A 73 4.60 -20.51 -11.67
C CYS A 73 4.32 -20.28 -13.17
N VAL A 74 3.04 -20.22 -13.55
CA VAL A 74 2.62 -19.99 -14.94
C VAL A 74 2.89 -18.53 -15.30
N SER A 75 3.58 -18.30 -16.43
CA SER A 75 3.86 -16.97 -16.97
C SER A 75 2.61 -16.10 -17.05
N PHE A 76 2.78 -14.78 -16.93
CA PHE A 76 1.69 -13.85 -17.15
C PHE A 76 1.25 -13.96 -18.62
N SER A 77 -0.06 -14.08 -18.84
CA SER A 77 -0.64 -13.97 -20.17
C SER A 77 -0.50 -12.54 -20.70
N GLU A 78 -0.63 -12.36 -22.02
CA GLU A 78 -0.60 -11.02 -22.63
C GLU A 78 -1.62 -10.07 -22.00
N GLY A 79 -2.82 -10.57 -21.68
CA GLY A 79 -3.85 -9.76 -21.01
C GLY A 79 -3.51 -9.37 -19.57
N GLU A 80 -2.80 -10.22 -18.83
CA GLU A 80 -2.31 -9.87 -17.49
C GLU A 80 -1.17 -8.84 -17.56
N LEU A 81 -0.26 -8.98 -18.53
CA LEU A 81 0.78 -7.99 -18.78
C LEU A 81 0.18 -6.65 -19.22
N ASP A 82 -0.83 -6.64 -20.09
CA ASP A 82 -1.55 -5.43 -20.52
C ASP A 82 -2.16 -4.71 -19.32
N LYS A 83 -2.83 -5.44 -18.43
CA LYS A 83 -3.41 -4.87 -17.21
C LYS A 83 -2.36 -4.29 -16.28
N ALA A 84 -1.27 -5.03 -16.02
CA ALA A 84 -0.20 -4.57 -15.14
C ALA A 84 0.45 -3.27 -15.67
N ILE A 85 0.73 -3.21 -16.97
CA ILE A 85 1.27 -2.00 -17.61
C ILE A 85 0.25 -0.86 -17.59
N ALA A 86 -1.01 -1.13 -17.95
CA ALA A 86 -2.07 -0.12 -17.90
C ALA A 86 -2.27 0.43 -16.49
N SER A 87 -2.13 -0.40 -15.45
CA SER A 87 -2.18 0.04 -14.06
C SER A 87 -1.15 1.10 -13.73
N MET A 88 0.09 0.94 -14.18
CA MET A 88 1.14 1.95 -13.94
C MET A 88 1.00 3.16 -14.86
N GLN A 89 0.60 2.95 -16.13
CA GLN A 89 0.33 4.04 -17.08
C GLN A 89 -0.83 4.95 -16.65
N ASN A 90 -1.80 4.44 -15.88
CA ASN A 90 -2.87 5.26 -15.30
C ASN A 90 -2.35 6.33 -14.33
N LEU A 91 -1.11 6.19 -13.83
CA LEU A 91 -0.56 7.00 -12.74
C LEU A 91 0.63 7.86 -13.17
N ALA A 92 1.06 7.73 -14.43
CA ALA A 92 2.28 8.36 -14.93
C ALA A 92 2.09 8.85 -16.37
N ASP A 93 2.92 9.80 -16.77
CA ASP A 93 2.97 10.24 -18.16
C ASP A 93 3.39 9.07 -19.07
N LYS A 94 2.79 8.95 -20.25
CA LYS A 94 3.07 7.86 -21.20
C LYS A 94 4.51 7.82 -21.70
N HIS A 95 5.26 8.91 -21.56
CA HIS A 95 6.66 9.00 -21.96
C HIS A 95 7.62 8.95 -20.76
N SER A 96 7.10 8.77 -19.54
CA SER A 96 7.93 8.79 -18.33
C SER A 96 8.76 7.51 -18.11
N LEU A 97 8.40 6.39 -18.75
CA LEU A 97 9.08 5.11 -18.62
C LEU A 97 9.12 4.35 -19.96
N ASP A 98 10.12 3.49 -20.13
CA ASP A 98 10.15 2.50 -21.20
C ASP A 98 9.20 1.33 -20.86
N TRP A 99 7.91 1.51 -21.20
CA TRP A 99 6.87 0.51 -20.93
C TRP A 99 7.12 -0.84 -21.60
N LYS A 100 7.86 -0.85 -22.72
CA LYS A 100 8.18 -2.08 -23.43
C LYS A 100 9.17 -2.91 -22.62
N LYS A 101 10.26 -2.29 -22.17
CA LYS A 101 11.22 -2.96 -21.27
C LYS A 101 10.58 -3.42 -19.97
N LEU A 102 9.69 -2.60 -19.39
CA LEU A 102 8.97 -2.98 -18.17
C LEU A 102 8.10 -4.22 -18.41
N ARG A 103 7.38 -4.25 -19.54
CA ARG A 103 6.59 -5.41 -19.95
C ARG A 103 7.45 -6.66 -20.11
N GLU A 104 8.59 -6.55 -20.78
CA GLU A 104 9.54 -7.66 -20.99
C GLU A 104 10.06 -8.21 -19.66
N LEU A 105 10.45 -7.32 -18.74
CA LEU A 105 10.90 -7.70 -17.40
C LEU A 105 9.80 -8.44 -16.62
N LEU A 106 8.56 -7.93 -16.64
CA LEU A 106 7.43 -8.57 -15.97
C LEU A 106 7.08 -9.92 -16.60
N GLY A 107 7.09 -10.03 -17.94
CA GLY A 107 6.89 -11.30 -18.63
C GLY A 107 7.91 -12.37 -18.21
N ALA A 108 9.18 -11.96 -18.08
CA ALA A 108 10.26 -12.85 -17.67
C ALA A 108 10.23 -13.24 -16.18
N SER A 109 9.68 -12.40 -15.29
CA SER A 109 9.92 -12.52 -13.84
C SER A 109 8.67 -12.65 -12.98
N ALA A 110 7.52 -12.12 -13.40
CA ALA A 110 6.33 -11.97 -12.55
C ALA A 110 5.70 -13.29 -12.08
N HIS A 111 5.98 -14.39 -12.77
CA HIS A 111 5.46 -15.72 -12.46
C HIS A 111 6.37 -16.55 -11.55
N LEU A 112 7.61 -16.09 -11.32
CA LEU A 112 8.57 -16.84 -10.53
C LEU A 112 8.20 -16.82 -9.05
N PRO A 113 8.64 -17.80 -8.25
CA PRO A 113 8.41 -17.80 -6.81
C PRO A 113 8.95 -16.54 -6.15
N HIS A 114 8.10 -15.78 -5.45
CA HIS A 114 8.50 -14.56 -4.74
C HIS A 114 9.51 -14.80 -3.59
N LYS A 115 9.72 -16.06 -3.19
CA LYS A 115 10.70 -16.45 -2.18
C LYS A 115 12.06 -16.84 -2.78
N ASP A 116 12.20 -16.85 -4.11
CA ASP A 116 13.52 -16.90 -4.76
C ASP A 116 14.13 -15.50 -4.74
N TRP A 117 14.59 -15.06 -3.56
CA TRP A 117 15.03 -13.69 -3.34
C TRP A 117 16.21 -13.29 -4.22
N ALA A 118 17.10 -14.23 -4.57
CA ALA A 118 18.20 -13.95 -5.49
C ALA A 118 17.67 -13.59 -6.90
N ARG A 119 16.63 -14.27 -7.39
CA ARG A 119 15.98 -13.89 -8.66
C ARG A 119 15.20 -12.59 -8.52
N THR A 120 14.42 -12.43 -7.45
CA THR A 120 13.65 -11.20 -7.20
C THR A 120 14.57 -9.99 -7.11
N GLU A 121 15.73 -10.11 -6.46
CA GLU A 121 16.74 -9.07 -6.36
C GLU A 121 17.39 -8.73 -7.70
N ARG A 122 17.72 -9.73 -8.54
CA ARG A 122 18.20 -9.46 -9.90
C ARG A 122 17.18 -8.71 -10.75
N ALA A 123 15.91 -9.14 -10.72
CA ALA A 123 14.84 -8.45 -11.42
C ALA A 123 14.63 -7.03 -10.87
N SER A 124 14.78 -6.87 -9.56
CA SER A 124 14.70 -5.58 -8.86
C SER A 124 15.84 -4.63 -9.24
N GLN A 125 17.06 -5.14 -9.42
CA GLN A 125 18.22 -4.35 -9.88
C GLN A 125 18.05 -3.91 -11.34
N ALA A 126 17.58 -4.80 -12.22
CA ALA A 126 17.24 -4.46 -13.60
C ALA A 126 16.16 -3.36 -13.62
N LEU A 127 15.14 -3.52 -12.77
CA LEU A 127 14.10 -2.53 -12.60
C LEU A 127 14.65 -1.20 -12.08
N ALA A 128 15.57 -1.23 -11.12
CA ALA A 128 16.10 -0.02 -10.52
C ALA A 128 16.96 0.78 -11.50
N THR A 129 17.81 0.08 -12.25
CA THR A 129 18.68 0.67 -13.27
C THR A 129 17.88 1.38 -14.37
N GLU A 130 16.75 0.79 -14.77
CA GLU A 130 15.96 1.27 -15.90
C GLU A 130 14.85 2.26 -15.48
N PHE A 131 14.32 2.14 -14.25
CA PHE A 131 13.08 2.82 -13.84
C PHE A 131 13.14 3.53 -12.49
N LEU A 132 14.15 3.27 -11.64
CA LEU A 132 14.29 3.87 -10.31
C LEU A 132 15.52 4.74 -10.20
N SER A 133 15.43 5.95 -10.76
CA SER A 133 16.20 7.06 -10.21
C SER A 133 15.32 7.71 -9.13
N PRO A 134 15.75 7.80 -7.86
CA PRO A 134 15.10 8.66 -6.88
C PRO A 134 14.99 10.08 -7.45
N GLY A 135 13.77 10.60 -7.61
CA GLY A 135 13.49 11.88 -8.28
C GLY A 135 13.07 11.78 -9.75
N SER A 136 13.05 10.58 -10.35
CA SER A 136 12.43 10.41 -11.67
C SER A 136 10.92 10.72 -11.59
N PRO A 137 10.39 11.62 -12.43
CA PRO A 137 8.99 12.04 -12.34
C PRO A 137 7.99 10.88 -12.46
N GLY A 138 8.30 9.85 -13.26
CA GLY A 138 7.46 8.68 -13.45
C GLY A 138 7.31 7.83 -12.17
N PHE A 139 8.43 7.53 -11.51
CA PHE A 139 8.43 6.68 -10.33
C PHE A 139 7.66 7.31 -9.15
N GLY A 140 7.97 8.57 -8.83
CA GLY A 140 7.30 9.29 -7.74
C GLY A 140 5.79 9.41 -7.97
N SER A 141 5.37 9.56 -9.23
CA SER A 141 3.96 9.59 -9.58
C SER A 141 3.29 8.22 -9.41
N ILE A 142 3.89 7.14 -9.90
CA ILE A 142 3.29 5.78 -9.79
C ILE A 142 3.17 5.37 -8.33
N PHE A 143 4.22 5.55 -7.53
CA PHE A 143 4.30 5.04 -6.16
C PHE A 143 4.01 6.10 -5.10
N GLN A 144 3.32 7.19 -5.46
CA GLN A 144 3.04 8.31 -4.55
C GLN A 144 2.48 7.86 -3.20
N ARG A 145 1.50 6.95 -3.17
CA ARG A 145 0.93 6.43 -1.92
C ARG A 145 1.95 5.64 -1.10
N VAL A 146 2.72 4.76 -1.76
CA VAL A 146 3.76 3.95 -1.11
C VAL A 146 4.83 4.83 -0.48
N LEU A 147 5.22 5.92 -1.15
CA LEU A 147 6.23 6.85 -0.64
C LEU A 147 5.67 7.74 0.48
N ARG A 148 4.46 8.29 0.29
CA ARG A 148 3.80 9.19 1.26
C ARG A 148 3.42 8.46 2.54
N ASP A 149 2.61 7.41 2.42
CA ASP A 149 2.07 6.68 3.56
C ASP A 149 3.13 5.72 4.17
N GLY A 150 4.14 5.35 3.37
CA GLY A 150 5.33 4.64 3.85
C GLY A 150 6.37 5.54 4.51
N CYS A 151 6.13 6.84 4.69
CA CYS A 151 7.02 7.76 5.40
C CYS A 151 8.43 7.90 4.77
N TRP A 152 8.52 7.87 3.44
CA TRP A 152 9.81 7.90 2.73
C TRP A 152 10.65 9.15 3.01
N GLU A 153 10.06 10.35 2.84
CA GLU A 153 10.80 11.61 3.01
C GLU A 153 11.23 11.84 4.47
N PRO A 154 10.34 11.71 5.49
CA PRO A 154 10.77 11.86 6.88
C PRO A 154 11.83 10.83 7.31
N ALA A 155 11.75 9.59 6.80
CA ALA A 155 12.79 8.58 7.05
C ALA A 155 14.14 8.95 6.40
N ALA A 156 14.13 9.57 5.21
CA ALA A 156 15.33 10.09 4.56
C ALA A 156 15.98 11.18 5.41
N GLU A 157 15.18 12.13 5.89
CA GLU A 157 15.65 13.24 6.73
C GLU A 157 16.20 12.74 8.07
N ALA A 158 15.53 11.77 8.71
CA ALA A 158 16.00 11.14 9.93
C ALA A 158 17.36 10.44 9.71
N ALA A 159 17.54 9.80 8.54
CA ALA A 159 18.80 9.17 8.20
C ALA A 159 19.96 10.16 8.09
N LEU A 160 19.73 11.35 7.53
CA LEU A 160 20.73 12.42 7.43
C LEU A 160 21.12 13.01 8.79
N ARG A 161 20.21 12.98 9.78
CA ARG A 161 20.45 13.45 11.15
C ARG A 161 21.15 12.41 12.04
N ARG A 162 21.18 11.14 11.63
CA ARG A 162 21.78 10.06 12.43
C ARG A 162 23.29 10.23 12.52
N SER A 163 23.87 9.92 13.68
CA SER A 163 25.32 9.83 13.83
C SER A 163 25.93 8.85 12.83
N SER A 164 27.05 9.23 12.22
CA SER A 164 27.82 8.36 11.31
C SER A 164 28.29 7.05 11.95
N SER A 165 28.41 7.01 13.29
CA SER A 165 28.76 5.79 14.04
C SER A 165 27.57 4.89 14.35
N ALA A 166 26.33 5.36 14.18
CA ALA A 166 25.12 4.62 14.51
C ALA A 166 24.56 3.89 13.29
N LYS A 167 24.37 2.57 13.42
CA LYS A 167 23.74 1.75 12.38
C LYS A 167 22.24 2.03 12.30
N PRO A 168 21.64 2.08 11.09
CA PRO A 168 20.19 2.09 10.94
C PRO A 168 19.56 0.77 11.41
N TRP A 169 18.25 0.80 11.62
CA TRP A 169 17.45 -0.35 12.01
C TRP A 169 16.70 -0.97 10.85
N VAL A 170 16.60 -2.29 10.85
CA VAL A 170 15.56 -3.02 10.13
C VAL A 170 14.66 -3.72 11.15
N VAL A 171 13.36 -3.46 11.05
CA VAL A 171 12.36 -3.98 11.97
C VAL A 171 11.40 -4.90 11.24
N LEU A 172 11.35 -6.16 11.63
CA LEU A 172 10.30 -7.09 11.23
C LEU A 172 9.14 -6.98 12.21
N VAL A 173 8.00 -6.47 11.75
CA VAL A 173 6.81 -6.26 12.57
C VAL A 173 5.86 -7.43 12.37
N THR A 174 5.59 -8.18 13.44
CA THR A 174 4.74 -9.39 13.43
C THR A 174 3.50 -9.24 14.30
N GLY A 175 2.51 -10.10 14.05
CA GLY A 175 1.23 -10.12 14.75
C GLY A 175 0.05 -10.12 13.79
N VAL A 176 -1.10 -10.57 14.28
CA VAL A 176 -2.30 -10.71 13.46
C VAL A 176 -2.81 -9.37 12.90
N ASN A 177 -3.59 -9.42 11.83
CA ASN A 177 -4.25 -8.23 11.31
C ASN A 177 -5.35 -7.76 12.28
N GLY A 178 -5.65 -6.46 12.29
CA GLY A 178 -6.70 -5.89 13.15
C GLY A 178 -6.21 -5.39 14.51
N ILE A 179 -4.96 -5.66 14.91
CA ILE A 179 -4.39 -5.23 16.21
C ILE A 179 -3.66 -3.88 16.15
N ARG A 180 -3.85 -3.12 15.06
CA ARG A 180 -3.35 -1.75 14.91
C ARG A 180 -1.83 -1.58 14.91
N LYS A 181 -1.07 -2.62 14.50
CA LYS A 181 0.41 -2.61 14.43
C LYS A 181 0.98 -1.32 13.85
N THR A 182 0.62 -1.00 12.61
CA THR A 182 1.12 0.19 11.90
C THR A 182 0.83 1.47 12.68
N SER A 183 -0.44 1.74 13.02
CA SER A 183 -0.84 2.96 13.72
C SER A 183 -0.23 3.11 15.12
N SER A 184 0.03 2.00 15.81
CA SER A 184 0.71 2.00 17.11
C SER A 184 2.14 2.52 17.00
N MET A 185 2.85 2.21 15.91
CA MET A 185 4.22 2.67 15.69
C MET A 185 4.34 4.16 15.41
N TYR A 186 3.24 4.85 15.08
CA TYR A 186 3.22 6.31 14.91
C TYR A 186 2.81 7.05 16.19
N GLN A 187 2.51 6.33 17.29
CA GLN A 187 2.12 6.98 18.54
C GLN A 187 3.33 7.55 19.25
N ALA A 188 3.17 8.72 19.88
CA ALA A 188 4.25 9.40 20.60
C ALA A 188 4.87 8.54 21.71
N TRP A 189 4.10 7.62 22.29
CA TRP A 189 4.56 6.69 23.34
C TRP A 189 5.30 5.46 22.81
N PHE A 190 5.32 5.22 21.50
CA PHE A 190 5.82 3.95 20.94
C PHE A 190 7.28 3.67 21.31
N LYS A 191 8.15 4.66 21.17
CA LYS A 191 9.57 4.51 21.54
C LYS A 191 9.76 4.24 23.03
N ASP A 192 8.87 4.75 23.88
CA ASP A 192 8.93 4.53 25.34
C ASP A 192 8.66 3.07 25.68
N VAL A 193 7.59 2.49 25.13
CA VAL A 193 7.26 1.08 25.40
C VAL A 193 8.28 0.12 24.76
N LEU A 194 8.84 0.48 23.60
CA LEU A 194 9.89 -0.31 22.96
C LEU A 194 11.19 -0.28 23.78
N LEU A 195 11.56 0.89 24.32
CA LEU A 195 12.72 1.01 25.20
C LEU A 195 12.54 0.19 26.47
N GLU A 196 11.37 0.21 27.09
CA GLU A 196 11.05 -0.57 28.28
C GLU A 196 11.20 -2.08 28.04
N GLU A 197 10.65 -2.57 26.92
CA GLU A 197 10.76 -3.98 26.50
C GLU A 197 12.23 -4.38 26.25
N LEU A 198 12.96 -3.58 25.48
CA LEU A 198 14.37 -3.86 25.15
C LEU A 198 15.27 -3.77 26.38
N SER A 199 15.04 -2.81 27.28
CA SER A 199 15.83 -2.65 28.51
C SER A 199 15.60 -3.80 29.49
N THR A 200 14.37 -4.32 29.54
CA THR A 200 14.05 -5.50 30.34
C THR A 200 14.76 -6.74 29.83
N ARG A 201 14.79 -6.94 28.50
CA ARG A 201 15.39 -8.13 27.88
C ARG A 201 16.91 -8.03 27.73
N TYR A 202 17.44 -6.84 27.53
CA TYR A 202 18.85 -6.56 27.30
C TYR A 202 19.34 -5.43 28.22
N PRO A 203 19.52 -5.69 29.53
CA PRO A 203 19.87 -4.64 30.50
C PRO A 203 21.22 -3.95 30.26
N ALA A 204 22.14 -4.62 29.55
CA ALA A 204 23.44 -4.07 29.14
C ALA A 204 23.37 -3.29 27.82
N GLY A 205 22.19 -3.15 27.21
CA GLY A 205 22.01 -2.44 25.96
C GLY A 205 22.09 -0.93 26.16
N GLU A 206 23.03 -0.29 25.46
CA GLU A 206 23.21 1.16 25.45
C GLU A 206 22.39 1.76 24.30
N TRP A 207 21.11 2.01 24.55
CA TRP A 207 20.23 2.69 23.61
C TRP A 207 19.50 3.82 24.31
N SER A 208 19.42 4.96 23.65
CA SER A 208 18.49 6.01 24.05
C SER A 208 17.15 5.84 23.34
N ARG A 209 16.10 6.39 23.93
CA ARG A 209 14.77 6.48 23.32
C ARG A 209 14.84 7.02 21.89
N ASP A 210 15.66 8.04 21.64
CA ASP A 210 15.73 8.73 20.35
C ASP A 210 16.42 7.91 19.25
N GLU A 211 17.23 6.91 19.63
CA GLU A 211 17.90 5.99 18.69
C GLU A 211 17.00 4.86 18.18
N LEU A 212 15.88 4.59 18.88
CA LEU A 212 14.97 3.52 18.50
C LEU A 212 14.11 3.95 17.30
N PRO A 213 13.81 3.05 16.34
CA PRO A 213 13.00 3.36 15.19
C PRO A 213 11.51 3.49 15.56
N ASP A 214 10.78 4.39 14.90
CA ASP A 214 9.32 4.44 14.94
C ASP A 214 8.72 4.73 13.55
N GLY A 215 7.39 4.83 13.47
CA GLY A 215 6.71 5.10 12.19
C GLY A 215 7.06 6.46 11.58
N THR A 216 7.52 7.43 12.37
CA THR A 216 7.82 8.79 11.91
C THR A 216 9.23 8.95 11.34
N ASP A 217 10.14 8.02 11.64
CA ASP A 217 11.54 8.06 11.20
C ASP A 217 11.98 6.85 10.36
N SER A 218 11.05 5.96 10.02
CA SER A 218 11.31 4.71 9.32
C SER A 218 10.48 4.59 8.06
N PHE A 219 11.11 4.11 6.98
CA PHE A 219 10.39 3.77 5.76
C PHE A 219 9.60 2.47 5.96
N TYR A 220 8.28 2.55 5.84
CA TYR A 220 7.38 1.41 5.97
C TYR A 220 7.09 0.77 4.62
N ARG A 221 7.63 -0.43 4.39
CA ARG A 221 7.48 -1.15 3.13
C ARG A 221 6.10 -1.85 3.07
N GLN A 222 5.09 -1.14 2.57
CA GLN A 222 3.70 -1.63 2.47
C GLN A 222 3.44 -2.37 1.17
N LEU A 223 3.52 -3.69 1.22
CA LEU A 223 3.36 -4.50 0.03
C LEU A 223 1.93 -4.48 -0.54
N ASP A 224 0.93 -4.37 0.32
CA ASP A 224 -0.46 -4.19 -0.08
C ASP A 224 -0.68 -2.91 -0.88
N TYR A 225 0.03 -1.82 -0.55
CA TYR A 225 -0.03 -0.57 -1.33
C TYR A 225 0.67 -0.73 -2.68
N ILE A 226 1.78 -1.46 -2.73
CA ILE A 226 2.46 -1.79 -3.98
C ILE A 226 1.55 -2.65 -4.87
N ILE A 227 0.89 -3.68 -4.31
CA ILE A 227 -0.05 -4.55 -5.05
C ILE A 227 -1.22 -3.73 -5.60
N ALA A 228 -1.87 -2.91 -4.77
CA ALA A 228 -2.96 -2.04 -5.22
C ALA A 228 -2.52 -1.09 -6.34
N THR A 229 -1.26 -0.61 -6.28
CA THR A 229 -0.67 0.24 -7.32
C THR A 229 -0.50 -0.51 -8.64
N VAL A 230 0.16 -1.67 -8.64
CA VAL A 230 0.50 -2.42 -9.87
C VAL A 230 -0.66 -3.25 -10.43
N ALA A 231 -1.73 -3.43 -9.67
CA ALA A 231 -2.92 -4.20 -10.05
C ALA A 231 -4.22 -3.37 -9.99
N ASN A 232 -4.16 -2.03 -10.05
CA ASN A 232 -5.36 -1.19 -9.95
C ASN A 232 -6.46 -1.48 -10.98
N GLN A 233 -6.12 -2.10 -12.13
CA GLN A 233 -7.10 -2.56 -13.11
C GLN A 233 -7.89 -3.77 -12.60
N ASP A 234 -7.26 -4.69 -11.89
CA ASP A 234 -7.97 -5.82 -11.26
C ASP A 234 -8.73 -5.38 -10.00
N PHE A 235 -8.22 -4.38 -9.26
CA PHE A 235 -8.96 -3.75 -8.16
C PHE A 235 -10.24 -3.04 -8.64
N ARG A 236 -10.24 -2.49 -9.87
CA ARG A 236 -11.47 -1.95 -10.47
C ARG A 236 -12.57 -3.02 -10.51
N SER A 237 -12.26 -4.22 -11.02
CA SER A 237 -13.24 -5.33 -11.03
C SER A 237 -13.56 -5.86 -9.64
N LEU A 238 -12.62 -5.78 -8.70
CA LEU A 238 -12.84 -6.16 -7.30
C LEU A 238 -13.91 -5.29 -6.64
N TYR A 239 -13.87 -3.97 -6.86
CA TYR A 239 -14.81 -3.02 -6.25
C TYR A 239 -16.22 -3.03 -6.87
N GLU A 240 -16.44 -3.78 -7.93
CA GLU A 240 -17.79 -4.02 -8.49
C GLU A 240 -18.58 -5.07 -7.68
N LEU A 241 -17.92 -5.79 -6.76
CA LEU A 241 -18.54 -6.83 -5.95
C LEU A 241 -19.23 -6.27 -4.71
N ASP A 242 -20.44 -6.75 -4.45
CA ASP A 242 -21.23 -6.43 -3.27
C ASP A 242 -21.13 -7.51 -2.18
N ASP A 243 -20.78 -8.75 -2.56
CA ASP A 243 -20.62 -9.89 -1.64
C ASP A 243 -19.23 -9.91 -1.00
N VAL A 244 -19.18 -9.94 0.33
CA VAL A 244 -17.93 -9.89 1.11
C VAL A 244 -17.06 -11.12 0.89
N SER A 245 -17.66 -12.30 0.72
CA SER A 245 -16.91 -13.56 0.55
C SER A 245 -16.25 -13.63 -0.82
N LEU A 246 -17.00 -13.28 -1.88
CA LEU A 246 -16.46 -13.17 -3.24
C LEU A 246 -15.39 -12.07 -3.34
N TYR A 247 -15.61 -10.95 -2.65
CA TYR A 247 -14.64 -9.86 -2.56
C TYR A 247 -13.33 -10.35 -1.95
N ALA A 248 -13.39 -10.98 -0.77
CA ALA A 248 -12.20 -11.49 -0.08
C ALA A 248 -11.46 -12.54 -0.94
N GLU A 249 -12.18 -13.46 -1.58
CA GLU A 249 -11.59 -14.52 -2.40
C GLU A 249 -10.90 -13.96 -3.65
N LEU A 250 -11.55 -13.02 -4.34
CA LEU A 250 -10.95 -12.35 -5.50
C LEU A 250 -9.75 -11.50 -5.09
N LYS A 251 -9.84 -10.76 -3.98
CA LYS A 251 -8.72 -9.96 -3.45
C LYS A 251 -7.52 -10.85 -3.14
N ASP A 252 -7.73 -11.99 -2.48
CA ASP A 252 -6.67 -12.97 -2.20
C ASP A 252 -6.01 -13.49 -3.48
N SER A 253 -6.81 -13.75 -4.53
CA SER A 253 -6.27 -14.17 -5.82
C SER A 253 -5.40 -13.09 -6.49
N ILE A 254 -5.80 -11.82 -6.40
CA ILE A 254 -5.02 -10.69 -6.93
C ILE A 254 -3.69 -10.57 -6.16
N PHE A 255 -3.74 -10.59 -4.83
CA PHE A 255 -2.55 -10.54 -3.98
C PHE A 255 -1.59 -11.70 -4.25
N THR A 256 -2.14 -12.90 -4.44
CA THR A 256 -1.36 -14.10 -4.76
C THR A 256 -0.70 -13.97 -6.13
N ARG A 257 -1.46 -13.56 -7.15
CA ARG A 257 -0.97 -13.47 -8.53
C ARG A 257 0.07 -12.38 -8.73
N PHE A 258 -0.12 -11.21 -8.11
CA PHE A 258 0.79 -10.07 -8.22
C PHE A 258 1.89 -10.03 -7.16
N ARG A 259 2.01 -11.06 -6.31
CA ARG A 259 2.98 -11.09 -5.20
C ARG A 259 4.41 -10.84 -5.68
N THR A 260 4.86 -11.55 -6.71
CA THR A 260 6.23 -11.43 -7.21
C THR A 260 6.49 -10.06 -7.83
N VAL A 261 5.52 -9.50 -8.56
CA VAL A 261 5.62 -8.13 -9.12
C VAL A 261 5.83 -7.12 -8.00
N ALA A 262 5.01 -7.19 -6.95
CA ALA A 262 5.11 -6.29 -5.82
C ALA A 262 6.41 -6.49 -5.02
N GLU A 263 6.92 -7.72 -4.96
CA GLU A 263 8.19 -8.02 -4.32
C GLU A 263 9.38 -7.46 -5.10
N ILE A 264 9.39 -7.53 -6.43
CA ILE A 264 10.42 -6.92 -7.28
C ILE A 264 10.53 -5.41 -6.99
N TRP A 265 9.39 -4.69 -7.02
CA TRP A 265 9.34 -3.26 -6.69
C TRP A 265 9.71 -2.98 -5.23
N GLY A 266 9.22 -3.80 -4.30
CA GLY A 266 9.46 -3.60 -2.89
C GLY A 266 10.92 -3.85 -2.48
N VAL A 267 11.61 -4.82 -3.08
CA VAL A 267 13.06 -5.00 -2.91
C VAL A 267 13.81 -3.78 -3.46
N ALA A 268 13.32 -3.20 -4.55
CA ALA A 268 13.97 -2.07 -5.19
C ALA A 268 13.89 -0.81 -4.30
N LEU A 269 12.71 -0.56 -3.73
CA LEU A 269 12.47 0.45 -2.69
C LEU A 269 13.35 0.23 -1.45
N VAL A 270 13.45 -1.01 -0.98
CA VAL A 270 14.31 -1.35 0.17
C VAL A 270 15.78 -1.06 -0.14
N LYS A 271 16.28 -1.45 -1.30
CA LYS A 271 17.68 -1.17 -1.71
C LYS A 271 17.95 0.32 -1.83
N ALA A 272 16.99 1.09 -2.36
CA ALA A 272 17.09 2.55 -2.41
C ALA A 272 17.07 3.18 -0.99
N ALA A 273 16.30 2.61 -0.05
CA ALA A 273 16.30 3.04 1.35
C ALA A 273 17.63 2.72 2.05
N GLN A 274 18.23 1.56 1.73
CA GLN A 274 19.56 1.16 2.22
C GLN A 274 20.66 2.10 1.76
N GLN A 275 20.64 2.53 0.49
CA GLN A 275 21.59 3.53 -0.03
C GLN A 275 21.52 4.87 0.71
N LYS A 276 20.37 5.18 1.33
CA LYS A 276 20.16 6.38 2.15
C LYS A 276 20.38 6.13 3.64
N GLY A 277 20.71 4.90 4.05
CA GLY A 277 20.85 4.52 5.46
C GLY A 277 19.57 4.72 6.26
N MET A 278 18.39 4.55 5.66
CA MET A 278 17.11 4.71 6.36
C MET A 278 16.86 3.56 7.35
N ASN A 279 16.11 3.84 8.41
CA ASN A 279 15.43 2.77 9.14
C ASN A 279 14.36 2.17 8.21
N VAL A 280 14.19 0.85 8.23
CA VAL A 280 13.20 0.16 7.39
C VAL A 280 12.33 -0.74 8.24
N MET A 281 11.02 -0.66 8.04
CA MET A 281 10.05 -1.54 8.69
C MET A 281 9.35 -2.42 7.66
N ILE A 282 9.22 -3.71 7.98
CA ILE A 282 8.58 -4.71 7.14
C ILE A 282 7.49 -5.40 7.96
N GLU A 283 6.23 -5.26 7.54
CA GLU A 283 5.11 -5.94 8.19
C GLU A 283 4.89 -7.35 7.64
N THR A 284 4.60 -8.28 8.54
CA THR A 284 4.07 -9.60 8.19
C THR A 284 3.10 -10.08 9.26
N SER A 285 2.33 -11.14 8.96
CA SER A 285 1.50 -11.77 9.97
C SER A 285 2.29 -12.59 10.99
N GLY A 286 3.58 -12.87 10.73
CA GLY A 286 4.46 -13.62 11.63
C GLY A 286 4.43 -15.14 11.43
N ARG A 287 3.49 -15.68 10.65
CA ARG A 287 3.32 -17.13 10.43
C ARG A 287 4.44 -17.82 9.64
N ASP A 288 5.30 -17.06 8.97
CA ASP A 288 6.27 -17.58 8.01
C ASP A 288 7.70 -17.22 8.42
N ILE A 289 8.43 -18.23 8.90
CA ILE A 289 9.82 -18.09 9.31
C ILE A 289 10.75 -17.62 8.18
N ALA A 290 10.34 -17.79 6.91
CA ALA A 290 11.08 -17.28 5.77
C ALA A 290 11.26 -15.75 5.80
N MET A 291 10.42 -15.00 6.52
CA MET A 291 10.57 -13.55 6.63
C MET A 291 11.83 -13.13 7.42
N PHE A 292 12.32 -13.97 8.34
CA PHE A 292 13.60 -13.72 9.00
C PHE A 292 14.75 -13.88 8.02
N ARG A 293 14.71 -14.95 7.22
CA ARG A 293 15.70 -15.18 6.16
C ARG A 293 15.65 -14.09 5.08
N TYR A 294 14.46 -13.55 4.77
CA TYR A 294 14.30 -12.42 3.86
C TYR A 294 15.04 -11.18 4.35
N VAL A 295 14.88 -10.83 5.63
CA VAL A 295 15.60 -9.70 6.23
C VAL A 295 17.09 -10.00 6.32
N ASP A 296 17.49 -11.22 6.70
CA ASP A 296 18.91 -11.60 6.74
C ASP A 296 19.58 -11.55 5.36
N HIS A 297 18.86 -11.93 4.31
CA HIS A 297 19.31 -11.85 2.92
C HIS A 297 19.49 -10.41 2.46
N LEU A 298 18.52 -9.53 2.74
CA LEU A 298 18.55 -8.16 2.23
C LEU A 298 19.39 -7.21 3.07
N PHE A 299 19.46 -7.40 4.38
CA PHE A 299 20.10 -6.50 5.33
C PHE A 299 21.26 -7.20 6.04
N PRO A 300 22.51 -6.94 5.64
CA PRO A 300 23.70 -7.43 6.35
C PRO A 300 23.78 -6.88 7.79
N GLY A 301 24.23 -7.70 8.74
CA GLY A 301 24.27 -7.33 10.18
C GLY A 301 25.43 -6.39 10.56
N ASP A 302 26.46 -6.34 9.72
CA ASP A 302 27.52 -5.34 9.78
C ASP A 302 27.04 -3.94 9.37
N GLU A 303 25.98 -3.84 8.56
CA GLU A 303 25.39 -2.56 8.14
C GLU A 303 24.17 -2.15 8.96
N TYR A 304 23.32 -3.10 9.37
CA TYR A 304 22.03 -2.85 10.02
C TYR A 304 21.89 -3.53 11.38
N ARG A 305 21.24 -2.85 12.33
CA ARG A 305 20.67 -3.48 13.53
C ARG A 305 19.36 -4.16 13.17
N LYS A 306 19.14 -5.40 13.63
CA LYS A 306 17.95 -6.19 13.32
C LYS A 306 17.08 -6.35 14.55
N LEU A 307 15.80 -5.99 14.42
CA LEU A 307 14.79 -6.11 15.45
C LEU A 307 13.61 -6.91 14.90
N VAL A 308 13.09 -7.86 15.66
CA VAL A 308 11.72 -8.35 15.47
C VAL A 308 10.84 -7.81 16.59
N LEU A 309 9.72 -7.22 16.18
CA LEU A 309 8.71 -6.62 17.03
C LEU A 309 7.42 -7.41 16.91
N ASN A 310 7.05 -8.15 17.95
CA ASN A 310 5.86 -8.97 17.98
C ASN A 310 4.72 -8.28 18.74
N PHE A 311 3.58 -8.10 18.09
CA PHE A 311 2.36 -7.65 18.72
C PHE A 311 1.45 -8.83 19.07
N GLY A 312 1.19 -9.04 20.35
CA GLY A 312 0.16 -9.94 20.86
C GLY A 312 -1.12 -9.19 21.19
N ILE A 313 -2.28 -9.87 21.16
CA ILE A 313 -3.55 -9.32 21.64
C ILE A 313 -4.18 -10.29 22.65
N ASN A 314 -4.79 -9.74 23.70
CA ASN A 314 -5.47 -10.52 24.74
C ASN A 314 -6.70 -11.29 24.23
N ASP A 315 -7.44 -10.72 23.29
CA ASP A 315 -8.64 -11.32 22.71
C ASP A 315 -8.70 -11.08 21.19
N LEU A 316 -8.62 -12.17 20.44
CA LEU A 316 -8.63 -12.18 18.99
C LEU A 316 -9.95 -11.64 18.40
N GLY A 317 -11.06 -11.74 19.13
CA GLY A 317 -12.37 -11.27 18.67
C GLY A 317 -12.40 -9.78 18.34
N PHE A 318 -11.58 -8.97 19.03
CA PHE A 318 -11.43 -7.54 18.69
C PHE A 318 -10.69 -7.33 17.37
N ALA A 319 -9.68 -8.15 17.09
CA ALA A 319 -8.95 -8.13 15.84
C ALA A 319 -9.86 -8.57 14.67
N GLU A 320 -10.67 -9.61 14.87
CA GLU A 320 -11.67 -10.09 13.92
C GLU A 320 -12.66 -8.97 13.55
N ARG A 321 -13.30 -8.35 14.55
CA ARG A 321 -14.22 -7.21 14.34
C ARG A 321 -13.54 -6.05 13.61
N SER A 322 -12.30 -5.73 13.96
CA SER A 322 -11.55 -4.66 13.31
C SER A 322 -11.24 -4.98 11.84
N VAL A 323 -10.93 -6.23 11.50
CA VAL A 323 -10.67 -6.65 10.12
C VAL A 323 -11.95 -6.58 9.28
N ASP A 324 -13.07 -7.03 9.83
CA ASP A 324 -14.35 -7.05 9.12
C ASP A 324 -14.88 -5.63 8.88
N ALA A 325 -14.84 -4.77 9.90
CA ALA A 325 -15.23 -3.36 9.77
C ALA A 325 -14.38 -2.63 8.69
N ARG A 326 -13.06 -2.86 8.70
CA ARG A 326 -12.15 -2.32 7.69
C ARG A 326 -12.49 -2.82 6.29
N MET A 327 -12.79 -4.11 6.12
CA MET A 327 -13.12 -4.68 4.81
C MET A 327 -14.41 -4.09 4.25
N LEU A 328 -15.44 -3.93 5.08
CA LEU A 328 -16.70 -3.28 4.67
C LEU A 328 -16.48 -1.81 4.27
N GLN A 329 -15.67 -1.07 5.04
CA GLN A 329 -15.32 0.31 4.73
C GLN A 329 -14.49 0.41 3.43
N GLU A 330 -13.55 -0.52 3.21
CA GLU A 330 -12.77 -0.63 1.97
C GLU A 330 -13.67 -0.89 0.76
N MET A 331 -14.63 -1.82 0.86
CA MET A 331 -15.60 -2.08 -0.20
C MET A 331 -16.45 -0.84 -0.52
N GLN A 332 -16.88 -0.09 0.51
CA GLN A 332 -17.60 1.17 0.32
C GLN A 332 -16.74 2.22 -0.39
N LYS A 333 -15.53 2.50 0.12
CA LYS A 333 -14.58 3.44 -0.48
C LYS A 333 -14.23 3.04 -1.92
N GLY A 334 -14.11 1.74 -2.19
CA GLY A 334 -13.88 1.18 -3.52
C GLY A 334 -15.01 1.50 -4.50
N ARG A 335 -16.27 1.30 -4.10
CA ARG A 335 -17.44 1.67 -4.91
C ARG A 335 -17.51 3.17 -5.18
N GLU A 336 -17.14 3.99 -4.21
CA GLU A 336 -17.04 5.45 -4.39
C GLU A 336 -15.91 5.80 -5.37
N ALA A 337 -14.75 5.17 -5.22
CA ALA A 337 -13.60 5.34 -6.11
C ALA A 337 -13.92 4.95 -7.57
N LEU A 338 -14.73 3.91 -7.79
CA LEU A 338 -15.16 3.52 -9.13
C LEU A 338 -15.83 4.66 -9.90
N LYS A 339 -16.65 5.47 -9.23
CA LYS A 339 -17.41 6.58 -9.85
C LYS A 339 -16.50 7.67 -10.42
N GLN A 340 -15.33 7.86 -9.83
CA GLN A 340 -14.35 8.88 -10.25
C GLN A 340 -13.11 8.29 -10.93
N SER A 341 -13.02 6.96 -11.05
CA SER A 341 -11.81 6.24 -11.47
C SER A 341 -11.34 6.52 -12.91
N ALA A 342 -12.20 7.12 -13.75
CA ALA A 342 -11.82 7.56 -15.10
C ALA A 342 -10.96 8.84 -15.05
N GLU A 343 -11.20 9.72 -14.09
CA GLU A 343 -10.50 10.99 -13.90
C GLU A 343 -9.42 10.88 -12.82
N ASN A 344 -9.63 10.02 -11.83
CA ASN A 344 -8.73 9.81 -10.70
C ASN A 344 -8.48 8.31 -10.43
N PRO A 345 -7.58 7.66 -11.17
CA PRO A 345 -7.19 6.27 -10.93
C PRO A 345 -6.60 6.03 -9.53
N ARG A 346 -6.04 7.05 -8.87
CA ARG A 346 -5.48 6.94 -7.52
C ARG A 346 -6.54 6.60 -6.48
N ALA A 347 -7.78 7.03 -6.69
CA ALA A 347 -8.88 6.70 -5.78
C ALA A 347 -9.06 5.19 -5.61
N LEU A 348 -8.81 4.39 -6.67
CA LEU A 348 -8.86 2.92 -6.58
C LEU A 348 -7.75 2.38 -5.70
N ILE A 349 -6.57 2.98 -5.76
CA ILE A 349 -5.43 2.58 -4.95
C ILE A 349 -5.70 2.97 -3.50
N ASP A 350 -6.09 4.21 -3.24
CA ASP A 350 -6.35 4.77 -1.91
C ASP A 350 -7.50 4.04 -1.18
N ALA A 351 -8.46 3.49 -1.92
CA ALA A 351 -9.54 2.70 -1.33
C ALA A 351 -9.02 1.44 -0.60
N ASN A 352 -7.94 0.81 -1.07
CA ASN A 352 -7.38 -0.37 -0.44
C ASN A 352 -6.85 -0.03 0.97
N ALA A 353 -7.36 -0.71 1.99
CA ALA A 353 -7.07 -0.47 3.40
C ALA A 353 -6.24 -1.59 4.05
N GLY A 354 -5.88 -2.65 3.31
CA GLY A 354 -5.03 -3.70 3.84
C GLY A 354 -4.84 -4.91 2.93
N GLY A 355 -4.35 -5.99 3.52
CA GLY A 355 -4.23 -7.31 2.87
C GLY A 355 -5.57 -7.98 2.51
N PRO A 356 -5.50 -9.18 1.91
CA PRO A 356 -6.66 -9.85 1.34
C PRO A 356 -7.51 -10.63 2.35
N TYR A 357 -6.94 -10.93 3.52
CA TYR A 357 -7.53 -11.84 4.48
C TYR A 357 -8.64 -11.18 5.33
N GLY A 358 -9.80 -11.82 5.39
CA GLY A 358 -10.87 -11.52 6.35
C GLY A 358 -10.62 -12.16 7.73
N SER A 359 -11.55 -11.93 8.67
CA SER A 359 -11.44 -12.44 10.05
C SER A 359 -11.32 -13.97 10.15
N GLY A 360 -11.94 -14.71 9.23
CA GLY A 360 -12.04 -16.18 9.28
C GLY A 360 -10.72 -16.96 9.28
N VAL A 361 -9.59 -16.34 8.92
CA VAL A 361 -8.27 -17.01 8.96
C VAL A 361 -7.42 -16.61 10.18
N LEU A 362 -7.86 -15.64 10.99
CA LEU A 362 -7.02 -15.05 12.03
C LEU A 362 -6.61 -16.04 13.13
N LYS A 363 -7.49 -16.98 13.51
CA LYS A 363 -7.17 -18.01 14.52
C LYS A 363 -5.99 -18.88 14.10
N LYS A 364 -6.00 -19.35 12.85
CA LYS A 364 -4.91 -20.14 12.28
C LYS A 364 -3.64 -19.31 12.18
N VAL A 365 -3.76 -18.07 11.70
CA VAL A 365 -2.63 -17.14 11.56
C VAL A 365 -2.00 -16.81 12.92
N GLN A 366 -2.80 -16.64 13.97
CA GLN A 366 -2.32 -16.43 15.34
C GLN A 366 -1.49 -17.62 15.80
N ALA A 367 -2.06 -18.83 15.74
CA ALA A 367 -1.38 -20.05 16.19
C ALA A 367 -0.06 -20.29 15.44
N GLU A 368 -0.05 -20.10 14.12
CA GLU A 368 1.18 -20.23 13.31
C GLU A 368 2.20 -19.14 13.65
N SER A 369 1.75 -17.91 13.91
CA SER A 369 2.63 -16.80 14.30
C SER A 369 3.24 -17.02 15.69
N GLU A 370 2.45 -17.50 16.66
CA GLU A 370 2.92 -17.82 18.01
C GLU A 370 3.96 -18.95 17.96
N GLN A 371 3.71 -19.99 17.17
CA GLN A 371 4.68 -21.07 16.96
C GLN A 371 6.03 -20.55 16.42
N VAL A 372 6.00 -19.67 15.41
CA VAL A 372 7.23 -19.07 14.86
C VAL A 372 7.90 -18.20 15.92
N TRP A 373 7.15 -17.33 16.60
CA TRP A 373 7.68 -16.46 17.65
C TRP A 373 8.37 -17.25 18.77
N ASP A 374 7.72 -18.29 19.27
CA ASP A 374 8.26 -19.17 20.32
C ASP A 374 9.55 -19.85 19.87
N SER A 375 9.62 -20.31 18.61
CA SER A 375 10.83 -20.93 18.07
C SER A 375 12.03 -19.96 18.00
N ILE A 376 11.77 -18.68 17.76
CA ILE A 376 12.78 -17.62 17.74
C ILE A 376 13.23 -17.30 19.16
N VAL A 377 12.28 -17.11 20.08
CA VAL A 377 12.55 -16.79 21.49
C VAL A 377 13.33 -17.91 22.18
N GLN A 378 13.00 -19.18 21.89
CA GLN A 378 13.68 -20.35 22.44
C GLN A 378 15.02 -20.65 21.75
N GLY A 379 15.34 -19.95 20.65
CA GLY A 379 16.55 -20.19 19.86
C GLY A 379 16.58 -21.54 19.15
N SER A 380 15.43 -22.21 18.99
CA SER A 380 15.30 -23.48 18.26
C SER A 380 15.28 -23.27 16.74
N ALA A 381 14.95 -22.05 16.30
CA ALA A 381 15.07 -21.64 14.91
C ALA A 381 16.55 -21.45 14.47
N ASP A 382 16.82 -21.70 13.19
CA ASP A 382 18.13 -21.47 12.56
C ASP A 382 18.38 -19.99 12.19
N VAL A 383 17.39 -19.12 12.40
CA VAL A 383 17.34 -17.71 11.99
C VAL A 383 17.11 -16.80 13.20
N GLY A 384 17.31 -15.49 13.04
CA GLY A 384 17.01 -14.52 14.10
C GLY A 384 17.95 -14.53 15.31
N LYS A 385 19.03 -15.33 15.30
CA LYS A 385 19.92 -15.53 16.45
C LYS A 385 20.64 -14.28 16.93
N SER A 386 20.97 -13.37 16.02
CA SER A 386 21.66 -12.11 16.30
C SER A 386 20.70 -10.92 16.42
N TRP A 387 19.39 -11.17 16.40
CA TRP A 387 18.39 -10.11 16.38
C TRP A 387 17.99 -9.72 17.78
N TYR A 388 17.62 -8.45 17.94
CA TYR A 388 16.91 -7.98 19.10
C TYR A 388 15.45 -8.41 19.01
N LEU A 389 14.90 -8.82 20.14
CA LEU A 389 13.54 -9.36 20.24
C LEU A 389 12.73 -8.45 21.17
N ALA A 390 11.62 -7.91 20.69
CA ALA A 390 10.69 -7.13 21.49
C ALA A 390 9.27 -7.65 21.30
N SER A 391 8.52 -7.81 22.39
CA SER A 391 7.11 -8.17 22.34
C SER A 391 6.26 -7.12 23.04
N LEU A 392 5.19 -6.67 22.38
CA LEU A 392 4.23 -5.70 22.88
C LEU A 392 2.86 -6.37 23.02
N ARG A 393 2.22 -6.14 24.16
CA ARG A 393 0.90 -6.71 24.47
C ARG A 393 -0.18 -5.66 24.27
N VAL A 394 -1.07 -5.89 23.33
CA VAL A 394 -2.29 -5.11 23.11
C VAL A 394 -3.38 -5.68 24.00
N ASN A 395 -3.92 -4.85 24.89
CA ASN A 395 -5.12 -5.18 25.67
C ASN A 395 -6.30 -4.41 25.09
N ALA A 396 -7.07 -5.09 24.26
CA ALA A 396 -8.32 -4.58 23.70
C ALA A 396 -9.47 -4.74 24.71
N ARG A 397 -10.37 -3.77 24.71
CA ARG A 397 -11.56 -3.69 25.57
C ARG A 397 -12.72 -3.13 24.78
N GLU A 398 -13.94 -3.47 25.20
CA GLU A 398 -15.18 -3.04 24.55
C GLU A 398 -15.61 -1.65 25.04
N ASP A 399 -15.41 -1.37 26.33
CA ASP A 399 -15.93 -0.23 27.08
C ASP A 399 -14.83 0.75 27.54
N ALA A 400 -13.59 0.55 27.10
CA ALA A 400 -12.45 1.39 27.46
C ALA A 400 -11.44 1.51 26.30
N PRO A 401 -10.57 2.54 26.30
CA PRO A 401 -9.47 2.62 25.36
C PRO A 401 -8.62 1.36 25.34
N TRP A 402 -8.09 1.01 24.17
CA TRP A 402 -7.12 -0.08 24.08
C TRP A 402 -5.81 0.38 24.72
N THR A 403 -5.07 -0.55 25.29
CA THR A 403 -3.75 -0.26 25.85
C THR A 403 -2.67 -1.12 25.22
N VAL A 404 -1.45 -0.60 25.17
CA VAL A 404 -0.24 -1.35 24.82
C VAL A 404 0.74 -1.27 25.98
N CYS A 405 1.33 -2.41 26.34
CA CYS A 405 2.40 -2.50 27.34
C CYS A 405 3.55 -3.37 26.81
N ALA A 406 4.74 -3.20 27.36
CA ALA A 406 5.84 -4.15 27.16
C ALA A 406 5.41 -5.54 27.68
N ALA A 407 5.81 -6.62 27.01
CA ALA A 407 5.42 -7.96 27.42
C ALA A 407 6.40 -8.56 28.46
N GLY A 408 7.64 -8.08 28.48
CA GLY A 408 8.73 -8.60 29.30
C GLY A 408 8.64 -8.24 30.78
N CYS A 409 7.95 -7.16 31.16
CA CYS A 409 7.64 -6.88 32.57
C CYS A 409 6.27 -7.49 32.92
N GLY A 410 6.23 -8.23 34.03
CA GLY A 410 5.05 -8.98 34.45
C GLY A 410 3.79 -8.11 34.62
N ASP A 411 2.64 -8.76 34.75
CA ASP A 411 1.34 -8.09 34.85
C ASP A 411 1.33 -7.06 36.00
N GLY A 412 1.02 -5.80 35.66
CA GLY A 412 0.95 -4.69 36.62
C GLY A 412 2.29 -4.00 36.94
N VAL A 413 3.41 -4.44 36.36
CA VAL A 413 4.72 -3.80 36.54
C VAL A 413 5.03 -2.79 35.42
N CYS A 414 4.70 -3.13 34.17
CA CYS A 414 5.00 -2.24 33.05
C CYS A 414 4.08 -1.02 33.00
N LYS A 415 4.59 0.07 32.43
CA LYS A 415 3.75 1.18 32.01
C LYS A 415 2.91 0.76 30.79
N CYS A 416 1.60 1.02 30.86
CA CYS A 416 0.69 0.81 29.74
C CYS A 416 0.26 2.15 29.16
N PHE A 417 0.12 2.21 27.84
CA PHE A 417 -0.23 3.42 27.11
C PHE A 417 -1.57 3.24 26.43
N GLU A 418 -2.49 4.17 26.66
CA GLU A 418 -3.79 4.19 26.02
C GLU A 418 -3.69 4.66 24.56
N PHE A 419 -4.51 4.08 23.70
CA PHE A 419 -4.73 4.56 22.35
C PHE A 419 -6.16 4.22 21.90
N ALA A 420 -6.74 5.13 21.12
CA ALA A 420 -8.03 4.89 20.50
C ALA A 420 -7.84 4.23 19.12
N PRO A 421 -8.73 3.32 18.71
CA PRO A 421 -8.80 2.92 17.31
C PRO A 421 -9.14 4.15 16.45
N GLN A 422 -8.24 4.55 15.56
CA GLN A 422 -8.61 5.49 14.49
C GLN A 422 -9.42 4.71 13.44
N ASN A 423 -10.65 5.17 13.18
CA ASN A 423 -11.59 4.55 12.23
C ASN A 423 -11.39 5.03 10.78
#